data_AF-A0A2U1VK89-F1
#
_entry.id   AF-A0A2U1VK89-F1
#
_cell.length_a   1.000
_cell.length_b   1.000
_cell.length_c   1.000
_cell.angle_alpha   90.00
_cell.angle_beta   90.00
_cell.angle_gamma   90.00
#
_symmetry.space_group_name_H-M   'P 1'
#
loop_
_entity.id
_entity.type
_entity.pdbx_description
1 polymer ?
#
loop_
_entity_poly.entity_id
_entity_poly.type
_entity_poly.pdbx_seq_one_letter_code
_entity_poly.pdbx_strand_id
1 'polypeptide(L)'
;MSAADAFGAAAFAGSCLWPLMKKRRALLAGQAVTNLMFITHYVLLGAHTAAALCALVVVQALAALPEGRSRWQTGLFAATMPAIAAIACLTWAGLPSALSSLGITFSTLARWQSDTMRMRWLLLTAGLFWVTHNTLVMSPFAMASDGIAAAANILRLISERRAARAAALAPDGAIANGNAVPAAAKATLAAA
;
A
#
# COMPACT_ATOMS: atom_id res chain seq x y z
N MET A 1 9.11 8.89 -25.57
CA MET A 1 8.86 8.53 -24.16
C MET A 1 9.59 9.56 -23.32
N SER A 2 8.88 10.37 -22.54
CA SER A 2 9.54 11.37 -21.69
C SER A 2 10.30 10.67 -20.55
N ALA A 3 11.26 11.37 -19.93
CA ALA A 3 11.94 10.83 -18.74
C ALA A 3 10.93 10.49 -17.63
N ALA A 4 9.87 11.30 -17.48
CA ALA A 4 8.79 11.04 -16.54
C ALA A 4 8.10 9.70 -16.85
N ASP A 5 7.75 9.42 -18.10
CA ASP A 5 7.10 8.16 -18.49
C ASP A 5 7.96 6.94 -18.18
N ALA A 6 9.28 7.04 -18.38
CA ALA A 6 10.21 5.96 -18.07
C ALA A 6 10.22 5.61 -16.57
N PHE A 7 10.31 6.64 -15.71
CA PHE A 7 10.25 6.44 -14.26
C PHE A 7 8.87 5.97 -13.81
N GLY A 8 7.79 6.47 -14.42
CA GLY A 8 6.42 6.03 -14.13
C GLY A 8 6.20 4.55 -14.50
N ALA A 9 6.65 4.12 -15.68
CA ALA A 9 6.55 2.73 -16.13
C ALA A 9 7.40 1.80 -15.25
N ALA A 10 8.60 2.22 -14.86
CA ALA A 10 9.45 1.44 -13.96
C ALA A 10 8.88 1.36 -12.54
N ALA A 11 8.31 2.46 -12.03
CA ALA A 11 7.58 2.47 -10.76
C ALA A 11 6.38 1.51 -10.80
N PHE A 12 5.61 1.53 -11.89
CA PHE A 12 4.50 0.59 -12.10
C PHE A 12 4.97 -0.88 -12.10
N ALA A 13 6.03 -1.20 -12.84
CA ALA A 13 6.60 -2.55 -12.83
C ALA A 13 7.06 -2.95 -11.42
N GLY A 14 7.69 -2.02 -10.70
CA GLY A 14 8.05 -2.17 -9.29
C GLY A 14 6.83 -2.47 -8.42
N SER A 15 5.72 -1.72 -8.57
CA SER A 15 4.45 -1.91 -7.85
C SER A 15 3.87 -3.30 -8.03
N CYS A 16 4.05 -3.92 -9.19
CA CYS A 16 3.63 -5.30 -9.46
C CYS A 16 4.57 -6.33 -8.84
N LEU A 17 5.87 -6.02 -8.78
CA LEU A 17 6.91 -6.97 -8.38
C LEU A 17 7.09 -7.06 -6.86
N TRP A 18 7.13 -5.92 -6.15
CA TRP A 18 7.42 -5.92 -4.72
C TRP A 18 6.42 -6.76 -3.90
N PRO A 19 5.08 -6.75 -4.15
CA PRO A 19 4.13 -7.54 -3.37
C PRO A 19 4.29 -9.06 -3.53
N LEU A 20 5.01 -9.51 -4.57
CA LEU A 20 5.31 -10.93 -4.81
C LEU A 20 6.53 -11.41 -4.02
N MET A 21 7.22 -10.52 -3.30
CA MET A 21 8.42 -10.88 -2.56
C MET A 21 8.09 -11.61 -1.24
N LYS A 22 8.74 -12.75 -1.01
CA LYS A 22 8.60 -13.60 0.19
C LYS A 22 9.03 -12.96 1.50
N LYS A 23 10.14 -12.22 1.43
CA LYS A 23 10.84 -11.73 2.62
C LYS A 23 10.30 -10.37 3.00
N ARG A 24 9.90 -10.18 4.26
CA ARG A 24 9.44 -8.88 4.81
C ARG A 24 10.38 -7.72 4.48
N ARG A 25 11.69 -7.94 4.63
CA ARG A 25 12.71 -6.92 4.30
C ARG A 25 12.73 -6.58 2.80
N ALA A 26 12.53 -7.59 1.95
CA ALA A 26 12.47 -7.40 0.50
C ALA A 26 11.17 -6.67 0.08
N LEU A 27 10.04 -6.99 0.70
CA LEU A 27 8.77 -6.26 0.52
C LEU A 27 8.94 -4.77 0.82
N LEU A 28 9.52 -4.42 1.97
CA LEU A 28 9.76 -3.03 2.38
C LEU A 28 10.79 -2.33 1.49
N ALA A 29 11.88 -3.02 1.12
CA ALA A 29 12.88 -2.46 0.22
C ALA A 29 12.31 -2.21 -1.19
N GLY A 30 11.54 -3.16 -1.73
CA GLY A 30 10.84 -3.01 -3.01
C GLY A 30 9.85 -1.86 -2.98
N GLN A 31 9.05 -1.75 -1.91
CA GLN A 31 8.14 -0.61 -1.71
C GLN A 31 8.90 0.73 -1.67
N ALA A 32 10.05 0.79 -0.99
CA ALA A 32 10.87 1.99 -0.92
C ALA A 32 11.44 2.36 -2.30
N VAL A 33 11.99 1.40 -3.05
CA VAL A 33 12.52 1.61 -4.41
C VAL A 33 11.42 2.09 -5.34
N THR A 34 10.25 1.44 -5.35
CA THR A 34 9.10 1.86 -6.15
C THR A 34 8.68 3.30 -5.82
N ASN A 35 8.64 3.67 -4.54
CA ASN A 35 8.32 5.05 -4.15
C ASN A 35 9.39 6.04 -4.60
N LEU A 36 10.69 5.70 -4.58
CA LEU A 36 11.75 6.56 -5.13
C LEU A 36 11.56 6.83 -6.63
N MET A 37 11.09 5.82 -7.37
CA MET A 37 10.76 6.01 -8.79
C MET A 37 9.53 6.91 -8.97
N PHE A 38 8.48 6.74 -8.16
CA PHE A 38 7.33 7.65 -8.16
C PHE A 38 7.68 9.08 -7.74
N ILE A 39 8.59 9.27 -6.77
CA ILE A 39 9.09 10.60 -6.38
C ILE A 39 9.70 11.29 -7.59
N THR A 40 10.60 10.60 -8.29
CA THR A 40 11.26 11.14 -9.49
C THR A 40 10.23 11.47 -10.56
N HIS A 41 9.25 10.57 -10.78
CA HIS A 41 8.15 10.80 -11.71
C HIS A 41 7.31 12.04 -11.36
N TYR A 42 6.88 12.18 -10.10
CA TYR A 42 6.05 13.31 -9.66
C TYR A 42 6.81 14.63 -9.64
N VAL A 43 8.12 14.63 -9.32
CA VAL A 43 8.96 15.83 -9.45
C VAL A 43 9.01 16.30 -10.91
N LEU A 44 9.19 15.38 -11.85
CA LEU A 44 9.21 15.71 -13.28
C LEU A 44 7.85 16.21 -13.81
N LEU A 45 6.75 15.80 -13.17
CA LEU A 45 5.39 16.29 -13.45
C LEU A 45 5.05 17.59 -12.70
N GLY A 46 5.94 18.11 -11.84
CA GLY A 46 5.69 19.31 -11.02
C GLY A 46 4.79 19.07 -9.79
N ALA A 47 4.43 17.82 -9.49
CA ALA A 47 3.61 17.45 -8.34
C ALA A 47 4.44 17.26 -7.07
N HIS A 48 5.04 18.35 -6.57
CA HIS A 48 5.99 18.32 -5.45
C HIS A 48 5.40 17.78 -4.13
N THR A 49 4.12 18.03 -3.86
CA THR A 49 3.43 17.52 -2.66
C THR A 49 3.39 15.99 -2.67
N ALA A 50 2.98 15.39 -3.79
CA ALA A 50 2.92 13.94 -3.93
C ALA A 50 4.31 13.31 -3.80
N ALA A 51 5.34 13.95 -4.39
CA ALA A 51 6.72 13.52 -4.24
C ALA A 51 7.18 13.55 -2.76
N ALA A 52 6.93 14.64 -2.03
CA ALA A 52 7.28 14.74 -0.62
C ALA A 52 6.54 13.70 0.25
N LEU A 53 5.26 13.44 -0.05
CA LEU A 53 4.47 12.42 0.63
C LEU A 53 4.95 10.99 0.31
N CYS A 54 5.37 10.71 -0.92
CA CYS A 54 6.03 9.44 -1.27
C CYS A 54 7.37 9.29 -0.54
N ALA A 55 8.13 10.38 -0.33
CA ALA A 55 9.35 10.34 0.48
C ALA A 55 9.05 9.97 1.94
N LEU A 56 7.94 10.46 2.49
CA LEU A 56 7.48 10.04 3.81
C LEU A 56 7.15 8.54 3.86
N VAL A 57 6.58 7.97 2.78
CA VAL A 57 6.36 6.51 2.68
C VAL A 57 7.67 5.74 2.65
N VAL A 58 8.70 6.24 1.97
CA VAL A 58 10.05 5.64 2.00
C VAL A 58 10.57 5.61 3.44
N VAL A 59 10.47 6.73 4.16
CA VAL A 59 10.88 6.81 5.58
C VAL A 59 10.11 5.79 6.44
N GLN A 60 8.79 5.67 6.25
CA GLN A 60 7.97 4.69 6.96
C GLN A 60 8.38 3.24 6.64
N ALA A 61 8.70 2.94 5.37
CA ALA A 61 9.14 1.62 4.94
C ALA A 61 10.51 1.25 5.54
N LEU A 62 11.46 2.19 5.53
CA LEU A 62 12.79 2.01 6.13
C LEU A 62 12.71 1.85 7.65
N ALA A 63 11.88 2.65 8.32
CA ALA A 63 11.68 2.54 9.76
C ALA A 63 10.99 1.24 10.18
N ALA A 64 10.25 0.62 9.26
CA ALA A 64 9.64 -0.69 9.48
C ALA A 64 10.61 -1.86 9.23
N LEU A 65 11.84 -1.63 8.73
CA LEU A 65 12.82 -2.70 8.47
C LEU A 65 13.26 -3.47 9.73
N PRO A 66 13.55 -2.81 10.88
CA PRO A 66 13.90 -3.52 12.11
C PRO A 66 12.77 -4.47 12.56
N GLU A 67 13.15 -5.63 13.06
CA GLU A 67 12.22 -6.63 13.59
C GLU A 67 11.79 -6.24 15.01
N GLY A 68 10.47 -6.15 15.24
CA GLY A 68 9.86 -5.78 16.52
C GLY A 68 9.22 -4.38 16.53
N ARG A 69 8.10 -4.23 17.24
CA ARG A 69 7.40 -2.94 17.46
C ARG A 69 8.10 -2.15 18.57
N SER A 70 9.07 -1.33 18.19
CA SER A 70 9.71 -0.41 19.15
C SER A 70 8.83 0.83 19.39
N ARG A 71 8.90 1.38 20.61
CA ARG A 71 8.30 2.71 20.93
C ARG A 71 8.74 3.79 19.95
N TRP A 72 9.95 3.68 19.39
CA TRP A 72 10.47 4.58 18.37
C TRP A 72 9.69 4.50 17.06
N GLN A 73 9.31 3.29 16.61
CA GLN A 73 8.51 3.12 15.39
C GLN A 73 7.11 3.70 15.57
N THR A 74 6.48 3.49 16.74
CA THR A 74 5.19 4.10 17.05
C THR A 74 5.30 5.63 17.06
N GLY A 75 6.36 6.18 17.66
CA GLY A 75 6.63 7.63 17.66
C GLY A 75 6.84 8.18 16.25
N LEU A 76 7.60 7.49 15.40
CA LEU A 76 7.83 7.92 14.03
C LEU A 76 6.55 7.87 13.19
N PHE A 77 5.79 6.78 13.28
CA PHE A 77 4.49 6.71 12.62
C PHE A 77 3.53 7.77 13.16
N ALA A 78 3.54 8.07 14.46
CA ALA A 78 2.73 9.14 15.02
C ALA A 78 3.15 10.52 14.47
N ALA A 79 4.46 10.75 14.33
CA ALA A 79 5.02 11.95 13.72
C ALA A 79 4.73 12.06 12.22
N THR A 80 4.38 10.98 11.53
CA THR A 80 4.00 11.07 10.11
C THR A 80 2.69 11.83 9.90
N MET A 81 1.75 11.81 10.84
CA MET A 81 0.51 12.59 10.76
C MET A 81 0.74 14.12 10.69
N PRO A 82 1.45 14.74 11.65
CA PRO A 82 1.78 16.16 11.56
C PRO A 82 2.74 16.46 10.40
N ALA A 83 3.62 15.52 10.02
CA ALA A 83 4.48 15.70 8.84
C ALA A 83 3.67 15.80 7.54
N ILE A 84 2.62 14.99 7.36
CA ILE A 84 1.71 15.08 6.20
C ILE A 84 1.08 16.47 6.14
N ALA A 85 0.55 16.96 7.27
CA ALA A 85 -0.06 18.28 7.35
C ALA A 85 0.95 19.39 7.03
N ALA A 86 2.16 19.32 7.59
CA ALA A 86 3.22 20.29 7.33
C ALA A 86 3.63 20.30 5.86
N ILE A 87 3.83 19.13 5.25
CA ILE A 87 4.14 19.00 3.81
C ILE A 87 3.01 19.62 2.99
N ALA A 88 1.76 19.27 3.26
CA ALA A 88 0.60 19.80 2.55
C ALA A 88 0.53 21.33 2.62
N CYS A 89 0.78 21.92 3.79
CA CYS A 89 0.79 23.37 3.98
C CYS A 89 1.97 24.04 3.25
N LEU A 90 3.17 23.45 3.30
CA LEU A 90 4.38 24.02 2.71
C LEU A 90 4.40 23.93 1.18
N THR A 91 3.86 22.86 0.62
CA THR A 91 3.86 22.62 -0.84
C THR A 91 2.47 22.83 -1.45
N TRP A 92 1.62 23.63 -0.81
CA TRP A 92 0.22 23.78 -1.18
C TRP A 92 0.04 24.21 -2.65
N ALA A 93 -0.42 23.27 -3.47
CA ALA A 93 -0.70 23.46 -4.90
C ALA A 93 -2.20 23.31 -5.21
N GLY A 94 -3.07 23.52 -4.22
CA GLY A 94 -4.52 23.38 -4.34
C GLY A 94 -5.02 21.93 -4.22
N LEU A 95 -6.04 21.58 -5.01
CA LEU A 95 -6.76 20.31 -4.89
C LEU A 95 -5.86 19.04 -4.98
N PRO A 96 -4.86 18.96 -5.88
CA PRO A 96 -3.95 17.80 -5.91
C PRO A 96 -3.18 17.60 -4.59
N SER A 97 -2.80 18.68 -3.92
CA SER A 97 -2.12 18.59 -2.62
C SER A 97 -3.03 18.05 -1.54
N ALA A 98 -4.30 18.45 -1.52
CA ALA A 98 -5.28 17.90 -0.58
C ALA A 98 -5.54 16.41 -0.84
N LEU A 99 -5.71 16.00 -2.10
CA LEU A 99 -5.99 14.60 -2.46
C LEU A 99 -4.83 13.67 -2.13
N SER A 100 -3.60 14.04 -2.49
CA SER A 100 -2.41 13.23 -2.15
C SER A 100 -2.20 13.13 -0.63
N SER A 101 -2.45 14.22 0.12
CA SER A 101 -2.36 14.24 1.58
C SER A 101 -3.40 13.32 2.23
N LEU A 102 -4.65 13.35 1.76
CA LEU A 102 -5.69 12.43 2.21
C LEU A 102 -5.32 10.98 1.86
N GLY A 103 -4.84 10.72 0.63
CA GLY A 103 -4.36 9.42 0.18
C GLY A 103 -3.32 8.81 1.12
N ILE A 104 -2.26 9.57 1.47
CA ILE A 104 -1.26 9.12 2.44
C ILE A 104 -1.81 9.01 3.86
N THR A 105 -2.71 9.89 4.28
CA THR A 105 -3.32 9.82 5.61
C THR A 105 -4.08 8.51 5.78
N PHE A 106 -4.97 8.18 4.85
CA PHE A 106 -5.71 6.91 4.86
C PHE A 106 -4.78 5.69 4.70
N SER A 107 -3.76 5.77 3.85
CA SER A 107 -2.76 4.68 3.71
C SER A 107 -2.00 4.44 5.02
N THR A 108 -1.69 5.50 5.76
CA THR A 108 -1.01 5.41 7.05
C THR A 108 -1.95 4.88 8.14
N LEU A 109 -3.19 5.35 8.19
CA LEU A 109 -4.20 4.85 9.12
C LEU A 109 -4.49 3.36 8.88
N ALA A 110 -4.51 2.92 7.62
CA ALA A 110 -4.66 1.51 7.26
C ALA A 110 -3.57 0.64 7.90
N ARG A 111 -2.30 1.09 7.87
CA ARG A 111 -1.16 0.38 8.48
C ARG A 111 -1.23 0.28 10.00
N TRP A 112 -2.05 1.11 10.65
CA TRP A 112 -2.30 1.03 12.08
C TRP A 112 -3.46 0.11 12.46
N GLN A 113 -4.30 -0.28 11.52
CA GLN A 113 -5.40 -1.20 11.83
C GLN A 113 -4.87 -2.61 12.06
N SER A 114 -5.28 -3.21 13.18
CA SER A 114 -5.06 -4.64 13.46
C SER A 114 -6.09 -5.51 12.76
N ASP A 115 -7.28 -4.97 12.48
CA ASP A 115 -8.34 -5.64 11.74
C ASP A 115 -8.08 -5.53 10.23
N THR A 116 -7.90 -6.68 9.57
CA THR A 116 -7.64 -6.78 8.13
C THR A 116 -8.79 -6.22 7.29
N MET A 117 -10.04 -6.33 7.76
CA MET A 117 -11.21 -5.81 7.07
C MET A 117 -11.18 -4.28 7.03
N ARG A 118 -10.95 -3.64 8.18
CA ARG A 118 -10.83 -2.18 8.30
C ARG A 118 -9.62 -1.66 7.54
N MET A 119 -8.48 -2.35 7.63
CA MET A 119 -7.28 -2.03 6.85
C MET A 119 -7.59 -1.97 5.35
N ARG A 120 -8.29 -2.98 4.81
CA ARG A 120 -8.63 -3.04 3.37
C ARG A 120 -9.53 -1.90 2.94
N TRP A 121 -10.57 -1.58 3.72
CA TRP A 121 -11.45 -0.45 3.41
C TRP A 121 -10.69 0.86 3.38
N LEU A 122 -9.81 1.10 4.35
CA LEU A 122 -8.97 2.30 4.36
C LEU A 122 -8.01 2.36 3.17
N LEU A 123 -7.44 1.23 2.76
CA LEU A 123 -6.61 1.17 1.55
C LEU A 123 -7.42 1.44 0.27
N LEU A 124 -8.66 0.99 0.18
CA LEU A 124 -9.55 1.30 -0.95
C LEU A 124 -9.91 2.79 -0.99
N THR A 125 -10.24 3.37 0.16
CA THR A 125 -10.47 4.82 0.30
C THR A 125 -9.22 5.62 -0.07
N ALA A 126 -8.05 5.21 0.40
CA ALA A 126 -6.77 5.81 0.01
C ALA A 126 -6.54 5.71 -1.50
N GLY A 127 -6.81 4.54 -2.10
CA GLY A 127 -6.70 4.31 -3.53
C GLY A 127 -7.60 5.25 -4.35
N LEU A 128 -8.82 5.54 -3.89
CA LEU A 128 -9.70 6.49 -4.57
C LEU A 128 -9.07 7.90 -4.61
N PHE A 129 -8.55 8.38 -3.49
CA PHE A 129 -7.86 9.68 -3.44
C PHE A 129 -6.62 9.73 -4.34
N TRP A 130 -5.86 8.62 -4.38
CA TRP A 130 -4.69 8.49 -5.24
C TRP A 130 -5.05 8.49 -6.73
N VAL A 131 -6.08 7.73 -7.13
CA VAL A 131 -6.56 7.72 -8.52
C VAL A 131 -7.01 9.12 -8.94
N THR A 132 -7.80 9.81 -8.11
CA THR A 132 -8.25 11.18 -8.41
C THR A 132 -7.06 12.14 -8.53
N HIS A 133 -6.09 12.08 -7.61
CA HIS A 133 -4.86 12.85 -7.71
C HIS A 133 -4.09 12.56 -9.00
N ASN A 134 -3.88 11.29 -9.31
CA ASN A 134 -3.09 10.85 -10.46
C ASN A 134 -3.77 11.17 -11.78
N THR A 135 -5.10 11.27 -11.78
CA THR A 135 -5.88 11.78 -12.92
C THR A 135 -5.63 13.28 -13.12
N LEU A 136 -5.65 14.08 -12.05
CA LEU A 136 -5.36 15.53 -12.13
C LEU A 136 -3.92 15.84 -12.57
N VAL A 137 -2.97 15.01 -12.15
CA VAL A 137 -1.55 15.11 -12.53
C VAL A 137 -1.27 14.43 -13.89
N MET A 138 -2.29 13.90 -14.56
CA MET A 138 -2.21 13.25 -15.87
C MET A 138 -1.16 12.13 -15.93
N SER A 139 -1.09 11.32 -14.87
CA SER A 139 -0.12 10.23 -14.73
C SER A 139 -0.77 8.86 -14.97
N PRO A 140 -0.74 8.31 -16.21
CA PRO A 140 -1.41 7.05 -16.53
C PRO A 140 -0.79 5.83 -15.82
N PHE A 141 0.53 5.83 -15.60
CA PHE A 141 1.22 4.71 -14.93
C PHE A 141 0.88 4.61 -13.45
N ALA A 142 0.79 5.75 -12.75
CA ALA A 142 0.36 5.77 -11.35
C ALA A 142 -1.11 5.32 -11.22
N MET A 143 -2.00 5.77 -12.13
CA MET A 143 -3.39 5.30 -12.15
C MET A 143 -3.49 3.79 -12.37
N ALA A 144 -2.68 3.22 -13.25
CA ALA A 144 -2.63 1.77 -13.47
C ALA A 144 -2.16 1.01 -12.21
N SER A 145 -1.14 1.54 -11.53
CA SER A 145 -0.64 0.98 -10.25
C SER A 145 -1.74 0.98 -9.19
N ASP A 146 -2.48 2.08 -9.05
CA ASP A 146 -3.59 2.19 -8.11
C ASP A 146 -4.72 1.21 -8.44
N GLY A 147 -5.03 1.03 -9.73
CA GLY A 147 -6.02 0.07 -10.21
C GLY A 147 -5.66 -1.38 -9.82
N ILE A 148 -4.41 -1.78 -9.99
CA ILE A 148 -3.92 -3.10 -9.56
C ILE A 148 -4.00 -3.24 -8.04
N ALA A 149 -3.59 -2.21 -7.30
CA ALA A 149 -3.66 -2.22 -5.84
C ALA A 149 -5.11 -2.34 -5.34
N ALA A 150 -6.06 -1.64 -5.96
CA ALA A 150 -7.48 -1.74 -5.66
C ALA A 150 -8.02 -3.13 -5.97
N ALA A 151 -7.74 -3.67 -7.16
CA ALA A 151 -8.15 -5.02 -7.55
C ALA A 151 -7.60 -6.08 -6.59
N ALA A 152 -6.32 -6.00 -6.22
CA ALA A 152 -5.70 -6.92 -5.26
C ALA A 152 -6.37 -6.84 -3.88
N ASN A 153 -6.73 -5.65 -3.41
CA ASN A 153 -7.43 -5.48 -2.13
C ASN A 153 -8.86 -6.05 -2.17
N ILE A 154 -9.60 -5.85 -3.27
CA ILE A 154 -10.94 -6.40 -3.48
C ILE A 154 -10.89 -7.93 -3.54
N LEU A 155 -9.98 -8.52 -4.32
CA LEU A 155 -9.84 -9.97 -4.43
C LEU A 155 -9.56 -10.61 -3.07
N ARG A 156 -8.65 -10.01 -2.29
CA ARG A 156 -8.35 -10.48 -0.93
C ARG A 156 -9.55 -10.36 -0.01
N LEU A 157 -10.29 -9.25 -0.07
CA LEU A 157 -11.51 -9.05 0.70
C LEU A 157 -12.58 -10.12 0.37
N ILE A 158 -12.77 -10.44 -0.91
CA ILE A 158 -13.68 -11.50 -1.36
C ILE A 158 -13.21 -12.86 -0.84
N SER A 159 -11.91 -13.15 -0.91
CA SER A 159 -11.34 -14.42 -0.42
C SER A 159 -11.54 -14.61 1.08
N GLU A 160 -11.33 -13.56 1.88
CA GLU A 160 -11.52 -13.57 3.34
C GLU A 160 -13.00 -13.79 3.69
N ARG A 161 -13.93 -13.11 3.00
CA ARG A 161 -15.37 -13.32 3.19
C ARG A 161 -15.82 -14.72 2.81
N ARG A 162 -15.27 -15.29 1.73
CA ARG A 162 -15.56 -16.67 1.30
C ARG A 162 -15.08 -17.67 2.35
N ALA A 163 -13.86 -17.49 2.87
CA ALA A 163 -13.31 -18.35 3.91
C ALA A 163 -14.12 -18.27 5.21
N ALA A 164 -14.49 -17.07 5.67
CA ALA A 164 -15.32 -16.88 6.85
C ALA A 164 -16.72 -17.51 6.68
N ARG A 165 -17.33 -17.36 5.51
CA ARG A 165 -18.63 -17.99 5.19
C ARG A 165 -18.53 -19.52 5.15
N ALA A 166 -17.45 -20.07 4.59
CA ALA A 166 -17.22 -21.51 4.56
C ALA A 166 -17.03 -22.09 5.98
N ALA A 167 -16.31 -21.38 6.84
CA ALA A 167 -16.14 -21.76 8.25
C ALA A 167 -17.46 -21.72 9.02
N ALA A 168 -18.32 -20.73 8.78
CA ALA A 168 -19.63 -20.62 9.43
C ALA A 168 -20.67 -21.67 8.97
N LEU A 169 -20.47 -22.26 7.79
CA LEU A 169 -21.33 -23.31 7.23
C LEU A 169 -20.79 -24.73 7.51
N ALA A 170 -19.63 -24.86 8.15
CA ALA A 170 -19.11 -26.15 8.57
C ALA A 170 -19.97 -26.66 9.75
N PRO A 171 -20.59 -27.86 9.65
CA PRO A 171 -21.44 -28.39 10.71
C PRO A 171 -20.61 -28.62 11.99
N ASP A 172 -21.21 -28.34 13.16
CA ASP A 172 -20.64 -28.34 14.52
C ASP A 172 -20.00 -29.67 15.00
N GLY A 173 -19.84 -30.67 14.13
CA GLY A 173 -19.30 -32.00 14.43
C GLY A 173 -17.84 -32.24 14.02
N ALA A 174 -17.15 -31.29 13.37
CA ALA A 174 -15.76 -31.49 12.93
C ALA A 174 -14.72 -31.07 13.98
N ILE A 175 -14.94 -31.44 15.26
CA ILE A 175 -13.84 -31.54 16.21
C ILE A 175 -13.22 -32.94 16.03
N ALA A 176 -11.91 -32.95 15.78
CA ALA A 176 -10.98 -34.08 15.76
C ALA A 176 -10.92 -34.94 14.48
N ASN A 177 -9.97 -34.61 13.60
CA ASN A 177 -8.94 -35.60 13.28
C ASN A 177 -7.58 -34.91 13.09
N GLY A 178 -6.68 -35.09 14.06
CA GLY A 178 -5.36 -34.44 14.15
C GLY A 178 -4.35 -34.84 13.08
N ASN A 179 -4.74 -35.56 12.01
CA ASN A 179 -3.83 -36.08 10.99
C ASN A 179 -4.22 -35.78 9.53
N ALA A 180 -5.24 -34.95 9.26
CA ALA A 180 -5.54 -34.55 7.88
C ALA A 180 -4.86 -33.21 7.56
N VAL A 181 -3.63 -33.26 7.04
CA VAL A 181 -3.09 -32.11 6.29
C VAL A 181 -3.95 -31.95 5.05
N PRO A 182 -4.74 -30.87 4.89
CA PRO A 182 -5.49 -30.66 3.68
C PRO A 182 -4.48 -30.40 2.57
N ALA A 183 -4.44 -31.26 1.56
CA ALA A 183 -3.57 -31.10 0.38
C ALA A 183 -3.81 -29.77 -0.37
N ALA A 184 -4.87 -29.02 -0.04
CA ALA A 184 -5.14 -27.67 -0.53
C ALA A 184 -4.24 -26.57 0.08
N ALA A 185 -3.54 -26.84 1.19
CA ALA A 185 -2.66 -25.86 1.87
C ALA A 185 -1.21 -25.84 1.36
N LYS A 186 -0.81 -26.76 0.46
CA LYS A 186 0.53 -26.76 -0.13
C LYS A 186 0.66 -25.92 -1.41
N ALA A 187 -0.43 -25.61 -2.10
CA ALA A 187 -0.37 -24.87 -3.37
C ALA A 187 -0.15 -23.36 -3.21
N THR A 188 -0.46 -22.77 -2.05
CA THR A 188 -0.32 -21.31 -1.81
C THR A 188 0.99 -20.93 -1.09
N LEU A 189 1.74 -21.89 -0.55
CA LEU A 189 3.04 -21.61 0.10
C LEU A 189 4.27 -21.85 -0.80
N ALA A 190 4.11 -22.49 -1.96
CA ALA A 190 5.21 -22.66 -2.91
C ALA A 190 5.42 -21.41 -3.80
N ALA A 191 4.38 -20.59 -3.99
CA ALA A 191 4.42 -19.41 -4.87
C ALA A 191 4.28 -18.05 -4.17
N ALA A 192 4.15 -18.03 -2.84
CA ALA A 192 4.36 -16.81 -2.05
C ALA A 192 5.83 -16.70 -1.80
#